data_AF-A0A0B4HU92-F1
#
_entry.id   AF-A0A0B4HU92-F1
#
_cell.length_a   1.000
_cell.length_b   1.000
_cell.length_c   1.000
_cell.angle_alpha   90.00
_cell.angle_beta   90.00
_cell.angle_gamma   90.00
#
_symmetry.space_group_name_H-M   'P 1'
#
loop_
_entity.id
_entity.type
_entity.pdbx_description
1 polymer ?
#
loop_
_entity_poly.entity_id
_entity_poly.type
_entity_poly.pdbx_seq_one_letter_code
_entity_poly.pdbx_strand_id
1 'polypeptide(L)'
;MASQTRDASSKPDVQEPRPSSSVLLLSPTNEILLLHRVKTSTSFASAHVFPGGNLDPFHDADGGDIPGPESAERHRDGPAYRMGAIRETFEETGILLATKNGALVNLSAEQRDEARKNIYGNKVKFGDFLKSIGAVADTAGLIPFTRWITPTNVPKRFTTQMYLYLLPISKRSVPSEILLPTPDGGVEHTAAQFAPSQSWLDKAADGSIILFPPQLYLIKMLTRFLTGSTSALEEGPLHYTAQRKKLVSFLRRRVTAETDRGKQHPTATISWAEKVMSPYHLLFREEDGRVVLALDKPGPELEGSDRGGDWERVALVKFGRGGPSEVEIRMREEVLAEQRAKPDARL
;
A
#
# COMPACT_ATOMS: atom_id res chain seq x y z
N MET A 1 42.23 37.38 19.11
CA MET A 1 42.01 35.97 18.73
C MET A 1 40.96 35.40 19.66
N ALA A 2 39.74 35.20 19.17
CA ALA A 2 38.70 34.47 19.89
C ALA A 2 38.27 33.32 18.98
N SER A 3 38.68 32.11 19.36
CA SER A 3 38.34 30.86 18.70
C SER A 3 36.86 30.58 18.94
N GLN A 4 36.02 30.73 17.92
CA GLN A 4 34.68 30.16 17.94
C GLN A 4 34.80 28.68 17.63
N THR A 5 34.70 27.87 18.67
CA THR A 5 34.44 26.44 18.59
C THR A 5 33.17 26.21 17.78
N ARG A 6 33.30 25.56 16.63
CA ARG A 6 32.16 25.05 15.86
C ARG A 6 31.48 23.98 16.69
N ASP A 7 30.26 24.27 17.14
CA ASP A 7 29.42 23.29 17.81
C ASP A 7 29.13 22.11 16.87
N ALA A 8 29.15 20.92 17.45
CA ALA A 8 29.01 19.65 16.78
C ALA A 8 27.70 19.57 15.97
N SER A 9 27.79 18.96 14.79
CA SER A 9 26.68 18.73 13.87
C SER A 9 25.47 18.11 14.59
N SER A 10 24.39 18.87 14.73
CA SER A 10 23.08 18.31 15.05
C SER A 10 22.70 17.34 13.94
N LYS A 11 22.36 16.10 14.31
CA LYS A 11 21.75 15.16 13.36
C LYS A 11 20.48 15.82 12.80
N PRO A 12 20.22 15.74 11.48
CA PRO A 12 19.01 16.30 10.91
C PRO A 12 17.80 15.69 11.63
N ASP A 13 16.84 16.56 11.99
CA ASP A 13 15.63 16.19 12.70
C ASP A 13 14.80 15.22 11.83
N VAL A 14 14.70 13.97 12.28
CA VAL A 14 14.00 12.91 11.56
C VAL A 14 12.51 13.10 11.79
N GLN A 15 11.76 13.45 10.74
CA GLN A 15 10.32 13.68 10.88
C GLN A 15 9.58 12.43 11.35
N GLU A 16 8.64 12.63 12.26
CA GLU A 16 7.75 11.57 12.75
C GLU A 16 6.82 11.07 11.63
N PRO A 17 6.72 9.75 11.37
CA PRO A 17 5.92 9.24 10.25
C PRO A 17 4.42 9.41 10.52
N ARG A 18 3.64 10.11 9.70
CA ARG A 18 2.19 10.30 9.94
C ARG A 18 1.39 8.99 9.85
N PRO A 19 0.37 8.76 10.70
CA PRO A 19 -0.45 7.55 10.63
C PRO A 19 -1.33 7.58 9.38
N SER A 20 -1.33 6.49 8.64
CA SER A 20 -2.07 6.36 7.38
C SER A 20 -2.58 4.93 7.16
N SER A 21 -3.56 4.81 6.27
CA SER A 21 -4.12 3.51 5.85
C SER A 21 -4.23 3.45 4.34
N SER A 22 -4.12 2.24 3.79
CA SER A 22 -4.32 2.03 2.36
C SER A 22 -4.90 0.65 2.06
N VAL A 23 -5.70 0.56 1.00
CA VAL A 23 -6.49 -0.64 0.67
C VAL A 23 -6.12 -1.17 -0.71
N LEU A 24 -5.60 -2.39 -0.75
CA LEU A 24 -5.53 -3.21 -1.95
C LEU A 24 -6.93 -3.78 -2.19
N LEU A 25 -7.71 -3.09 -3.02
CA LEU A 25 -9.07 -3.49 -3.33
C LEU A 25 -9.10 -4.45 -4.52
N LEU A 26 -9.62 -5.66 -4.32
CA LEU A 26 -9.83 -6.63 -5.38
C LEU A 26 -11.26 -6.58 -5.92
N SER A 27 -11.39 -6.49 -7.24
CA SER A 27 -12.66 -6.62 -7.95
C SER A 27 -13.26 -8.03 -7.78
N PRO A 28 -14.54 -8.24 -8.10
CA PRO A 28 -15.16 -9.58 -8.17
C PRO A 28 -14.38 -10.58 -9.03
N THR A 29 -13.62 -10.09 -10.02
CA THR A 29 -12.78 -10.84 -10.96
C THR A 29 -11.29 -10.82 -10.61
N ASN A 30 -10.95 -10.46 -9.37
CA ASN A 30 -9.58 -10.42 -8.83
C ASN A 30 -8.63 -9.40 -9.50
N GLU A 31 -9.17 -8.37 -10.13
CA GLU A 31 -8.38 -7.23 -10.60
C GLU A 31 -8.06 -6.28 -9.44
N ILE A 32 -6.92 -5.59 -9.50
CA ILE A 32 -6.46 -4.67 -8.46
C ILE A 32 -6.83 -3.24 -8.86
N LEU A 33 -7.44 -2.50 -7.94
CA LEU A 33 -7.67 -1.07 -8.09
C LEU A 33 -6.38 -0.27 -7.84
N LEU A 34 -6.01 0.57 -8.80
CA LEU A 34 -5.03 1.64 -8.60
C LEU A 34 -5.62 3.00 -8.98
N LEU A 35 -5.12 4.02 -8.29
CA LEU A 35 -5.40 5.42 -8.52
C LEU A 35 -4.22 6.08 -9.21
N HIS A 36 -4.48 7.00 -10.12
CA HIS A 36 -3.47 7.94 -10.61
C HIS A 36 -4.08 9.33 -10.78
N ARG A 37 -3.29 10.37 -10.46
CA ARG A 37 -3.70 11.76 -10.67
C ARG A 37 -3.44 12.15 -12.11
N VAL A 38 -4.49 12.36 -12.87
CA VAL A 38 -4.42 12.90 -14.23
C VAL A 38 -4.19 14.41 -14.11
N LYS A 39 -2.98 14.85 -14.47
CA LYS A 39 -2.68 16.28 -14.61
C LYS A 39 -3.02 16.73 -16.02
N THR A 40 -3.65 17.89 -16.14
CA THR A 40 -3.95 18.54 -17.42
C THR A 40 -2.71 19.17 -18.07
N SER A 41 -1.58 19.28 -17.36
CA SER A 41 -0.28 19.71 -17.91
C SER A 41 0.70 18.54 -18.05
N THR A 42 1.37 18.48 -19.20
CA THR A 42 2.14 17.34 -19.76
C THR A 42 3.49 17.07 -19.09
N SER A 43 3.68 17.45 -17.83
CA SER A 43 4.95 17.25 -17.13
C SER A 43 4.81 16.18 -16.04
N PHE A 44 5.27 14.98 -16.39
CA PHE A 44 5.42 13.75 -15.57
C PHE A 44 4.18 12.87 -15.41
N ALA A 45 4.37 11.56 -15.65
CA ALA A 45 3.44 10.53 -15.21
C ALA A 45 3.35 10.56 -13.68
N SER A 46 2.14 10.65 -13.15
CA SER A 46 1.90 10.51 -11.72
C SER A 46 2.05 9.05 -11.29
N ALA A 47 2.54 8.83 -10.07
CA ALA A 47 2.63 7.50 -9.50
C ALA A 47 1.24 6.87 -9.37
N HIS A 48 1.14 5.60 -9.73
CA HIS A 48 -0.04 4.79 -9.47
C HIS A 48 0.03 4.25 -8.05
N VAL A 49 -1.04 4.41 -7.29
CA VAL A 49 -1.11 4.07 -5.86
C VAL A 49 -2.40 3.34 -5.52
N PHE A 50 -2.41 2.59 -4.43
CA PHE A 50 -3.66 2.09 -3.86
C PHE A 50 -4.44 3.26 -3.23
N PRO A 51 -5.78 3.18 -3.13
CA PRO A 51 -6.55 4.13 -2.35
C PRO A 51 -6.07 4.17 -0.90
N GLY A 52 -5.97 5.35 -0.33
CA GLY A 52 -5.48 5.54 1.03
C GLY A 52 -4.91 6.92 1.31
N GLY A 53 -4.82 7.23 2.60
CA GLY A 53 -4.40 8.54 3.07
C GLY A 53 -4.12 8.56 4.57
N ASN A 54 -3.96 9.77 5.09
CA ASN A 54 -3.70 9.97 6.52
C ASN A 54 -4.95 9.67 7.33
N LEU A 55 -4.78 9.24 8.58
CA LEU A 55 -5.89 9.27 9.51
C LEU A 55 -6.24 10.72 9.86
N ASP A 56 -7.53 10.99 9.99
CA ASP A 56 -8.07 12.30 10.30
C ASP A 56 -8.87 12.23 11.61
N PRO A 57 -8.49 12.99 12.66
CA PRO A 57 -9.17 12.96 13.95
C PRO A 57 -10.65 13.38 13.89
N PHE A 58 -11.03 14.27 12.96
CA PHE A 58 -12.42 14.70 12.80
C PHE A 58 -13.27 13.55 12.24
N HIS A 59 -12.76 12.81 11.26
CA HIS A 59 -13.52 11.73 10.63
C HIS A 59 -13.41 10.38 11.32
N ASP A 60 -12.20 9.99 11.71
CA ASP A 60 -11.86 8.60 12.03
C ASP A 60 -12.04 8.27 13.52
N ALA A 61 -12.31 9.27 14.37
CA ALA A 61 -12.50 9.11 15.81
C ALA A 61 -13.70 8.21 16.20
N ASP A 62 -14.69 8.04 15.33
CA ASP A 62 -15.79 7.08 15.56
C ASP A 62 -15.27 5.62 15.54
N GLY A 63 -14.10 5.38 14.93
CA GLY A 63 -13.37 4.12 15.00
C GLY A 63 -12.41 4.03 16.19
N GLY A 64 -12.32 5.04 17.06
CA GLY A 64 -11.39 5.09 18.18
C GLY A 64 -10.26 6.12 17.99
N ASP A 65 -9.48 6.34 19.04
CA ASP A 65 -8.44 7.36 19.06
C ASP A 65 -7.27 7.00 18.15
N ILE A 66 -6.74 8.00 17.44
CA ILE A 66 -5.50 7.86 16.68
C ILE A 66 -4.33 7.87 17.66
N PRO A 67 -3.48 6.82 17.72
CA PRO A 67 -2.39 6.78 18.67
C PRO A 67 -1.37 7.91 18.44
N GLY A 68 -0.97 8.56 19.53
CA GLY A 68 0.06 9.60 19.51
C GLY A 68 1.46 9.06 19.18
N PRO A 69 2.42 9.92 18.75
CA PRO A 69 3.77 9.56 18.32
C PRO A 69 4.50 8.54 19.19
N GLU A 70 4.48 8.72 20.51
CA GLU A 70 5.21 7.87 21.46
C GLU A 70 4.53 6.52 21.74
N SER A 71 3.33 6.28 21.20
CA SER A 71 2.58 5.05 21.45
C SER A 71 3.00 3.94 20.49
N ALA A 72 3.37 2.79 21.02
CA ALA A 72 3.63 1.59 20.22
C ALA A 72 2.42 1.17 19.34
N GLU A 73 1.20 1.54 19.75
CA GLU A 73 -0.03 1.28 18.99
C GLU A 73 -0.11 2.09 17.68
N ARG A 74 0.71 3.14 17.54
CA ARG A 74 0.83 3.93 16.30
C ARG A 74 1.37 3.13 15.13
N HIS A 75 2.02 2.01 15.40
CA HIS A 75 2.53 1.12 14.37
C HIS A 75 1.81 -0.22 14.35
N ARG A 76 0.57 -0.26 14.86
CA ARG A 76 -0.29 -1.45 14.91
C ARG A 76 -1.61 -1.19 14.21
N ASP A 77 -2.21 -2.25 13.69
CA ASP A 77 -3.60 -2.22 13.22
C ASP A 77 -4.51 -1.82 14.39
N GLY A 78 -5.54 -1.04 14.10
CA GLY A 78 -6.46 -0.52 15.09
C GLY A 78 -7.72 0.04 14.45
N PRO A 79 -8.79 0.25 15.23
CA PRO A 79 -10.07 0.58 14.63
C PRO A 79 -10.11 1.98 13.98
N ALA A 80 -9.29 2.94 14.43
CA ALA A 80 -9.05 4.21 13.72
C ALA A 80 -8.43 4.00 12.33
N TYR A 81 -7.43 3.12 12.22
CA TYR A 81 -6.82 2.76 10.92
C TYR A 81 -7.85 2.14 9.98
N ARG A 82 -8.71 1.26 10.49
CA ARG A 82 -9.76 0.60 9.70
C ARG A 82 -10.82 1.57 9.22
N MET A 83 -11.23 2.54 10.06
CA MET A 83 -12.14 3.60 9.65
C MET A 83 -11.52 4.48 8.56
N GLY A 84 -10.29 4.95 8.76
CA GLY A 84 -9.58 5.78 7.79
C GLY A 84 -9.37 5.06 6.45
N ALA A 85 -9.09 3.75 6.46
CA ALA A 85 -8.99 2.95 5.24
C ALA A 85 -10.27 2.98 4.39
N ILE A 86 -11.43 2.86 5.04
CA ILE A 86 -12.74 2.85 4.38
C ILE A 86 -13.12 4.25 3.91
N ARG A 87 -12.88 5.27 4.75
CA ARG A 87 -13.11 6.67 4.40
C ARG A 87 -12.30 7.08 3.19
N GLU A 88 -10.98 6.91 3.22
CA GLU A 88 -10.08 7.28 2.12
C GLU A 88 -10.46 6.54 0.83
N THR A 89 -10.78 5.25 0.92
CA THR A 89 -11.28 4.50 -0.25
C THR A 89 -12.53 5.15 -0.83
N PHE A 90 -13.49 5.56 0.00
CA PHE A 90 -14.70 6.22 -0.46
C PHE A 90 -14.40 7.62 -1.04
N GLU A 91 -13.59 8.43 -0.38
CA GLU A 91 -13.23 9.76 -0.84
C GLU A 91 -12.50 9.73 -2.18
N GLU A 92 -11.57 8.79 -2.38
CA GLU A 92 -10.72 8.76 -3.57
C GLU A 92 -11.30 7.94 -4.74
N THR A 93 -12.19 6.98 -4.47
CA THR A 93 -12.72 6.05 -5.50
C THR A 93 -14.24 6.11 -5.64
N GLY A 94 -14.93 6.64 -4.64
CA GLY A 94 -16.39 6.58 -4.53
C GLY A 94 -16.94 5.17 -4.25
N ILE A 95 -16.09 4.16 -4.08
CA ILE A 95 -16.48 2.83 -3.65
C ILE A 95 -16.65 2.84 -2.13
N LEU A 96 -17.89 2.69 -1.66
CA LEU A 96 -18.20 2.65 -0.25
C LEU A 96 -18.06 1.21 0.30
N LEU A 97 -17.07 1.00 1.17
CA LEU A 97 -16.88 -0.27 1.90
C LEU A 97 -17.67 -0.26 3.21
N ALA A 98 -18.99 -0.16 3.09
CA ALA A 98 -19.93 -0.19 4.20
C ALA A 98 -21.09 -1.14 3.89
N THR A 99 -21.64 -1.76 4.92
CA THR A 99 -22.74 -2.71 4.79
C THR A 99 -24.03 -2.18 5.41
N LYS A 100 -25.15 -2.62 4.84
CA LYS A 100 -26.50 -2.46 5.37
C LYS A 100 -27.21 -3.79 5.20
N ASN A 101 -27.76 -4.35 6.29
CA ASN A 101 -28.39 -5.67 6.30
C ASN A 101 -27.50 -6.79 5.73
N GLY A 102 -26.19 -6.74 6.02
CA GLY A 102 -25.22 -7.77 5.58
C GLY A 102 -24.77 -7.68 4.12
N ALA A 103 -25.20 -6.67 3.36
CA ALA A 103 -24.77 -6.44 1.98
C ALA A 103 -24.07 -5.08 1.85
N LEU A 104 -23.10 -4.99 0.92
CA LEU A 104 -22.45 -3.71 0.61
C LEU A 104 -23.46 -2.71 0.07
N VAL A 105 -23.39 -1.49 0.59
CA VAL A 105 -24.23 -0.38 0.14
C VAL A 105 -23.83 0.05 -1.27
N ASN A 106 -24.83 0.33 -2.10
CA ASN A 106 -24.66 0.96 -3.39
C ASN A 106 -25.38 2.31 -3.37
N LEU A 107 -24.64 3.37 -3.66
CA LEU A 107 -25.18 4.74 -3.76
C LEU A 107 -25.43 5.07 -5.24
N SER A 108 -26.41 5.95 -5.52
CA SER A 108 -26.48 6.59 -6.84
C SER A 108 -25.23 7.45 -7.08
N ALA A 109 -24.96 7.80 -8.34
CA ALA A 109 -23.82 8.67 -8.67
C ALA A 109 -23.94 10.03 -7.96
N GLU A 110 -25.13 10.60 -7.94
CA GLU A 110 -25.44 11.90 -7.32
C GLU A 110 -25.22 11.86 -5.82
N GLN A 111 -25.78 10.84 -5.14
CA GLN A 111 -25.61 10.65 -3.69
C GLN A 111 -24.15 10.49 -3.31
N ARG A 112 -23.41 9.69 -4.10
CA ARG A 112 -21.99 9.44 -3.88
C ARG A 112 -21.18 10.72 -4.05
N ASP A 113 -21.39 11.47 -5.12
CA ASP A 113 -20.57 12.65 -5.42
C ASP A 113 -20.86 13.79 -4.45
N GLU A 114 -22.12 13.98 -4.05
CA GLU A 114 -22.50 14.91 -2.98
C GLU A 114 -21.87 14.52 -1.63
N ALA A 115 -21.99 13.25 -1.24
CA ALA A 115 -21.42 12.77 0.02
C ALA A 115 -19.90 12.95 0.05
N ARG A 116 -19.20 12.56 -1.03
CA ARG A 116 -17.74 12.74 -1.15
C ARG A 116 -17.34 14.21 -1.00
N LYS A 117 -18.03 15.11 -1.70
CA LYS A 117 -17.78 16.55 -1.61
C LYS A 117 -17.95 17.09 -0.18
N ASN A 118 -19.00 16.64 0.52
CA ASN A 118 -19.29 17.09 1.87
C ASN A 118 -18.33 16.51 2.91
N ILE A 119 -17.94 15.24 2.76
CA ILE A 119 -16.97 14.58 3.65
C ILE A 119 -15.58 15.17 3.47
N TYR A 120 -15.07 15.24 2.24
CA TYR A 120 -13.77 15.84 1.96
C TYR A 120 -13.70 17.31 2.40
N GLY A 121 -14.79 18.05 2.25
CA GLY A 121 -14.90 19.44 2.69
C GLY A 121 -15.11 19.62 4.20
N ASN A 122 -15.02 18.56 5.01
CA ASN A 122 -15.28 18.53 6.45
C ASN A 122 -16.64 19.12 6.86
N LYS A 123 -17.64 19.06 5.98
CA LYS A 123 -19.00 19.53 6.25
C LYS A 123 -19.83 18.47 6.97
N VAL A 124 -19.55 17.20 6.69
CA VAL A 124 -20.20 16.05 7.29
C VAL A 124 -19.12 15.07 7.72
N LYS A 125 -19.15 14.65 8.98
CA LYS A 125 -18.27 13.59 9.49
C LYS A 125 -18.61 12.26 8.81
N PHE A 126 -17.60 11.50 8.38
CA PHE A 126 -17.80 10.23 7.67
C PHE A 126 -18.72 9.25 8.43
N GLY A 127 -18.51 9.08 9.75
CA GLY A 127 -19.35 8.22 10.58
C GLY A 127 -20.83 8.65 10.62
N ASP A 128 -21.10 9.96 10.59
CA ASP A 128 -22.48 10.48 10.60
C ASP A 128 -23.15 10.33 9.24
N PHE A 129 -22.39 10.44 8.15
CA PHE A 129 -22.86 10.05 6.82
C PHE A 129 -23.28 8.57 6.77
N LEU A 130 -22.47 7.65 7.32
CA LEU A 130 -22.84 6.23 7.38
C LEU A 130 -24.14 6.01 8.18
N LYS A 131 -24.27 6.68 9.34
CA LYS A 131 -25.49 6.61 10.16
C LYS A 131 -26.72 7.12 9.40
N SER A 132 -26.60 8.22 8.65
CA SER A 132 -27.74 8.82 7.93
C SER A 132 -28.32 7.92 6.83
N ILE A 133 -27.49 7.06 6.22
CA ILE A 133 -27.93 6.06 5.24
C ILE A 133 -28.26 4.70 5.88
N GLY A 134 -28.11 4.58 7.20
CA GLY A 134 -28.33 3.34 7.96
C GLY A 134 -27.31 2.24 7.65
N ALA A 135 -26.06 2.63 7.37
CA ALA A 135 -24.96 1.74 7.05
C ALA A 135 -23.90 1.72 8.16
N VAL A 136 -23.07 0.68 8.16
CA VAL A 136 -21.93 0.54 9.07
C VAL A 136 -20.68 0.23 8.25
N ALA A 137 -19.55 0.86 8.59
CA ALA A 137 -18.27 0.60 7.95
C ALA A 137 -17.92 -0.90 8.04
N ASP A 138 -17.53 -1.53 6.93
CA ASP A 138 -17.15 -2.95 6.90
C ASP A 138 -15.71 -3.15 7.35
N THR A 139 -15.42 -2.78 8.59
CA THR A 139 -14.09 -2.89 9.18
C THR A 139 -13.64 -4.34 9.33
N ALA A 140 -14.57 -5.29 9.47
CA ALA A 140 -14.28 -6.72 9.55
C ALA A 140 -13.87 -7.32 8.19
N GLY A 141 -14.34 -6.76 7.08
CA GLY A 141 -13.93 -7.15 5.73
C GLY A 141 -12.49 -6.74 5.37
N LEU A 142 -11.89 -5.80 6.12
CA LEU A 142 -10.48 -5.44 5.96
C LEU A 142 -9.57 -6.53 6.55
N ILE A 143 -8.81 -7.19 5.67
CA ILE A 143 -7.79 -8.17 6.04
C ILE A 143 -6.47 -7.42 6.20
N PRO A 144 -5.87 -7.35 7.40
CA PRO A 144 -4.56 -6.72 7.57
C PRO A 144 -3.50 -7.44 6.74
N PHE A 145 -2.73 -6.69 5.95
CA PHE A 145 -1.75 -7.27 5.05
C PHE A 145 -0.30 -7.05 5.49
N THR A 146 0.10 -5.81 5.76
CA THR A 146 1.44 -5.45 6.25
C THR A 146 1.46 -3.97 6.61
N ARG A 147 2.49 -3.49 7.30
CA ARG A 147 2.74 -2.08 7.53
C ARG A 147 3.99 -1.61 6.81
N TRP A 148 3.94 -0.40 6.28
CA TRP A 148 5.10 0.26 5.67
C TRP A 148 5.41 1.55 6.39
N ILE A 149 6.67 1.71 6.82
CA ILE A 149 7.16 2.94 7.43
C ILE A 149 8.14 3.60 6.47
N THR A 150 7.84 4.83 6.06
CA THR A 150 8.71 5.57 5.14
C THR A 150 10.11 5.71 5.76
N PRO A 151 11.19 5.43 5.02
CA PRO A 151 12.55 5.56 5.52
C PRO A 151 12.90 6.99 5.97
N THR A 152 13.88 7.11 6.87
CA THR A 152 14.25 8.39 7.51
C THR A 152 14.90 9.41 6.57
N ASN A 153 15.42 8.96 5.42
CA ASN A 153 15.99 9.83 4.39
C ASN A 153 14.94 10.49 3.49
N VAL A 154 13.65 10.19 3.67
CA VAL A 154 12.54 10.81 2.93
C VAL A 154 11.91 11.89 3.81
N PRO A 155 11.75 13.15 3.34
CA PRO A 155 11.24 14.23 4.18
C PRO A 155 9.81 14.00 4.69
N LYS A 156 8.92 13.52 3.83
CA LYS A 156 7.53 13.22 4.19
C LYS A 156 7.42 11.76 4.55
N ARG A 157 7.21 11.49 5.84
CA ARG A 157 7.14 10.12 6.37
C ARG A 157 5.73 9.73 6.75
N PHE A 158 5.45 8.44 6.61
CA PHE A 158 4.16 7.81 6.88
C PHE A 158 4.38 6.45 7.53
N THR A 159 3.44 6.04 8.37
CA THR A 159 3.32 4.68 8.90
C THR A 159 1.97 4.14 8.43
N THR A 160 2.01 3.47 7.27
CA THR A 160 0.81 3.05 6.54
C THR A 160 0.44 1.62 6.86
N GLN A 161 -0.74 1.41 7.45
CA GLN A 161 -1.35 0.08 7.51
C GLN A 161 -1.94 -0.28 6.13
N MET A 162 -1.43 -1.34 5.53
CA MET A 162 -1.97 -1.90 4.28
C MET A 162 -3.03 -2.95 4.62
N TYR A 163 -4.17 -2.86 3.96
CA TYR A 163 -5.25 -3.85 4.03
C TYR A 163 -5.51 -4.45 2.66
N LEU A 164 -5.96 -5.70 2.64
CA LEU A 164 -6.60 -6.32 1.50
C LEU A 164 -8.11 -6.29 1.73
N TYR A 165 -8.88 -5.88 0.72
CA TYR A 165 -10.33 -5.99 0.74
C TYR A 165 -10.81 -6.72 -0.52
N LEU A 166 -11.69 -7.70 -0.34
CA LEU A 166 -12.16 -8.58 -1.41
C LEU A 166 -13.62 -8.27 -1.75
N LEU A 167 -13.89 -7.52 -2.82
CA LEU A 167 -15.28 -7.27 -3.22
C LEU A 167 -16.00 -8.60 -3.51
N PRO A 168 -17.28 -8.76 -3.13
CA PRO A 168 -18.00 -10.02 -3.32
C PRO A 168 -17.99 -10.48 -4.78
N ILE A 169 -17.66 -11.75 -5.04
CA ILE A 169 -17.65 -12.33 -6.40
C ILE A 169 -19.05 -12.25 -7.04
N SER A 170 -20.10 -12.31 -6.21
CA SER A 170 -21.49 -12.17 -6.64
C SER A 170 -21.89 -10.75 -7.05
N LYS A 171 -21.05 -9.73 -6.79
CA LYS A 171 -21.34 -8.36 -7.17
C LYS A 171 -21.28 -8.24 -8.69
N ARG A 172 -22.41 -7.88 -9.31
CA ARG A 172 -22.46 -7.57 -10.75
C ARG A 172 -21.47 -6.44 -11.03
N SER A 173 -20.71 -6.58 -12.13
CA SER A 173 -19.62 -5.73 -12.62
C SER A 173 -19.38 -4.43 -11.85
N VAL A 174 -18.18 -4.26 -11.30
CA VAL A 174 -17.67 -2.92 -10.96
C VAL A 174 -17.22 -2.22 -12.24
N PRO A 175 -17.38 -0.89 -12.36
CA PRO A 175 -16.81 -0.16 -13.49
C PRO A 175 -15.29 -0.39 -13.54
N SER A 176 -14.77 -0.75 -14.72
CA SER A 176 -13.33 -0.97 -14.91
C SER A 176 -12.52 0.31 -14.75
N GLU A 177 -13.14 1.46 -15.03
CA GLU A 177 -12.57 2.78 -14.85
C GLU A 177 -13.60 3.72 -14.22
N ILE A 178 -13.14 4.54 -13.28
CA ILE A 178 -13.93 5.54 -12.57
C ILE A 178 -13.12 6.84 -12.59
N LEU A 179 -13.61 7.84 -13.33
CA LEU A 179 -13.03 9.18 -13.35
C LEU A 179 -13.73 10.05 -12.33
N LEU A 180 -12.98 10.54 -11.34
CA LEU A 180 -13.53 11.38 -10.29
C LEU A 180 -12.89 12.77 -10.33
N PRO A 181 -13.69 13.84 -10.23
CA PRO A 181 -13.15 15.18 -10.03
C PRO A 181 -12.37 15.22 -8.72
N THR A 182 -11.20 15.85 -8.72
CA THR A 182 -10.53 16.18 -7.47
C THR A 182 -11.14 17.44 -6.86
N PRO A 183 -11.01 17.64 -5.53
CA PRO A 183 -11.62 18.77 -4.84
C PRO A 183 -11.01 20.14 -5.14
N ASP A 184 -10.02 20.20 -6.03
CA ASP A 184 -9.32 21.41 -6.50
C ASP A 184 -10.10 22.20 -7.58
N GLY A 185 -11.41 21.94 -7.72
CA GLY A 185 -12.25 22.62 -8.70
C GLY A 185 -12.18 22.03 -10.11
N GLY A 186 -11.67 20.80 -10.26
CA GLY A 186 -11.66 20.06 -11.53
C GLY A 186 -10.46 20.37 -12.44
N VAL A 187 -9.38 20.92 -11.90
CA VAL A 187 -8.13 21.17 -12.65
C VAL A 187 -7.30 19.89 -12.77
N GLU A 188 -7.36 19.03 -11.75
CA GLU A 188 -6.89 17.65 -11.76
C GLU A 188 -8.09 16.66 -11.73
N HIS A 189 -7.86 15.43 -12.16
CA HIS A 189 -8.79 14.32 -11.96
C HIS A 189 -8.04 13.15 -11.35
N THR A 190 -8.72 12.37 -10.50
CA THR A 190 -8.19 11.06 -10.08
C THR A 190 -8.90 10.00 -10.89
N ALA A 191 -8.12 9.21 -11.62
CA ALA A 191 -8.60 8.05 -12.34
C ALA A 191 -8.37 6.81 -11.49
N ALA A 192 -9.46 6.12 -11.17
CA ALA A 192 -9.48 4.83 -10.50
C ALA A 192 -9.65 3.75 -11.56
N GLN A 193 -8.70 2.81 -11.67
CA GLN A 193 -8.76 1.74 -12.65
C GLN A 193 -8.57 0.38 -11.99
N PHE A 194 -9.44 -0.57 -12.31
CA PHE A 194 -9.20 -1.99 -12.07
C PHE A 194 -8.44 -2.58 -13.26
N ALA A 195 -7.37 -3.33 -12.98
CA ALA A 195 -6.72 -4.16 -13.98
C ALA A 195 -6.12 -5.42 -13.35
N PRO A 196 -5.86 -6.48 -14.14
CA PRO A 196 -5.13 -7.66 -13.67
C PRO A 196 -3.78 -7.28 -13.07
N SER A 197 -3.38 -7.95 -11.99
CA SER A 197 -2.16 -7.62 -11.27
C SER A 197 -0.90 -7.71 -12.15
N GLN A 198 -0.85 -8.68 -13.07
CA GLN A 198 0.25 -8.80 -14.03
C GLN A 198 0.32 -7.60 -15.00
N SER A 199 -0.82 -7.09 -15.46
CA SER A 199 -0.87 -5.91 -16.34
C SER A 199 -0.26 -4.68 -15.67
N TRP A 200 -0.47 -4.49 -14.36
CA TRP A 200 0.17 -3.41 -13.61
C TRP A 200 1.69 -3.57 -13.54
N LEU A 201 2.18 -4.80 -13.38
CA LEU A 201 3.62 -5.07 -13.36
C LEU A 201 4.25 -4.85 -14.74
N ASP A 202 3.56 -5.26 -15.81
CA ASP A 202 4.04 -5.09 -17.19
C ASP A 202 4.16 -3.60 -17.54
N LYS A 203 3.10 -2.81 -17.25
CA LYS A 203 3.10 -1.35 -17.42
C LYS A 203 4.18 -0.63 -16.59
N ALA A 204 4.55 -1.18 -15.44
CA ALA A 204 5.62 -0.61 -14.63
C ALA A 204 7.00 -0.98 -15.18
N ALA A 205 7.14 -2.21 -15.71
CA ALA A 205 8.38 -2.70 -16.31
C ALA A 205 8.71 -1.98 -17.63
N ASP A 206 7.70 -1.64 -18.45
CA ASP A 206 7.88 -0.88 -19.69
C ASP A 206 7.93 0.65 -19.49
N GLY A 207 7.72 1.12 -18.26
CA GLY A 207 7.77 2.54 -17.89
C GLY A 207 6.51 3.34 -18.21
N SER A 208 5.42 2.70 -18.65
CA SER A 208 4.12 3.36 -18.90
C SER A 208 3.49 3.93 -17.62
N ILE A 209 3.79 3.34 -16.46
CA ILE A 209 3.37 3.85 -15.15
C ILE A 209 4.52 3.83 -14.15
N ILE A 210 4.37 4.62 -13.09
CA ILE A 210 5.29 4.61 -11.95
C ILE A 210 4.64 3.87 -10.78
N LEU A 211 5.28 2.81 -10.30
CA LEU A 211 4.95 2.15 -9.04
C LEU A 211 6.11 2.30 -8.07
N PHE A 212 5.83 2.84 -6.88
CA PHE A 212 6.83 2.88 -5.81
C PHE A 212 7.03 1.48 -5.20
N PRO A 213 8.15 1.27 -4.45
CA PRO A 213 8.47 -0.05 -3.89
C PRO A 213 7.33 -0.75 -3.13
N PRO A 214 6.54 -0.07 -2.27
CA PRO A 214 5.41 -0.72 -1.61
C PRO A 214 4.37 -1.25 -2.61
N GLN A 215 3.98 -0.46 -3.61
CA GLN A 215 2.98 -0.83 -4.59
C GLN A 215 3.45 -2.01 -5.44
N LEU A 216 4.65 -1.92 -6.02
CA LEU A 216 5.17 -2.98 -6.87
C LEU A 216 5.37 -4.28 -6.08
N TYR A 217 5.91 -4.18 -4.87
CA TYR A 217 6.09 -5.34 -4.00
C TYR A 217 4.77 -6.03 -3.68
N LEU A 218 3.77 -5.28 -3.23
CA LEU A 218 2.50 -5.88 -2.82
C LEU A 218 1.73 -6.46 -4.02
N ILE A 219 1.75 -5.79 -5.18
CA ILE A 219 1.18 -6.34 -6.42
C ILE A 219 1.91 -7.64 -6.80
N LYS A 220 3.25 -7.66 -6.79
CA LYS A 220 4.05 -8.86 -7.10
C LYS A 220 3.70 -10.02 -6.16
N MET A 221 3.48 -9.74 -4.87
CA MET A 221 3.06 -10.74 -3.90
C MET A 221 1.67 -11.31 -4.23
N LEU A 222 0.72 -10.46 -4.63
CA LEU A 222 -0.63 -10.89 -5.00
C LEU A 222 -0.67 -11.66 -6.33
N THR A 223 0.12 -11.28 -7.33
CA THR A 223 0.18 -11.93 -8.67
C THR A 223 0.46 -13.43 -8.59
N ARG A 224 1.11 -13.90 -7.53
CA ARG A 224 1.35 -15.34 -7.28
C ARG A 224 0.06 -16.15 -7.08
N PHE A 225 -1.04 -15.48 -6.73
CA PHE A 225 -2.35 -16.07 -6.47
C PHE A 225 -3.40 -15.60 -7.46
N LEU A 226 -3.30 -14.36 -7.92
CA LEU A 226 -4.26 -13.72 -8.83
C LEU A 226 -3.93 -14.04 -10.29
N THR A 227 -4.09 -15.30 -10.66
CA THR A 227 -3.99 -15.74 -12.06
C THR A 227 -5.20 -15.18 -12.81
N GLY A 228 -5.02 -14.63 -14.02
CA GLY A 228 -6.05 -13.90 -14.79
C GLY A 228 -7.37 -14.65 -15.07
N SER A 229 -8.15 -14.16 -16.03
CA SER A 229 -9.45 -14.78 -16.36
C SER A 229 -9.31 -16.24 -16.78
N THR A 230 -10.34 -17.03 -16.47
CA THR A 230 -10.51 -18.36 -17.07
C THR A 230 -11.21 -18.24 -18.42
N SER A 231 -10.89 -19.13 -19.36
CA SER A 231 -11.53 -19.19 -20.68
C SER A 231 -12.99 -19.68 -20.62
N ALA A 232 -13.40 -20.31 -19.52
CA ALA A 232 -14.77 -20.80 -19.32
C ALA A 232 -15.56 -19.85 -18.41
N LEU A 233 -16.53 -19.12 -19.00
CA LEU A 233 -17.37 -18.14 -18.28
C LEU A 233 -18.13 -18.76 -17.09
N GLU A 234 -18.58 -20.01 -17.20
CA GLU A 234 -19.32 -20.72 -16.13
C GLU A 234 -18.42 -21.09 -14.94
N GLU A 235 -17.10 -21.20 -15.13
CA GLU A 235 -16.14 -21.55 -14.07
C GLU A 235 -15.58 -20.32 -13.34
N GLY A 236 -15.86 -19.11 -13.85
CA GLY A 236 -15.31 -17.86 -13.33
C GLY A 236 -15.43 -17.70 -11.80
N PRO A 237 -16.64 -17.80 -11.21
CA PRO A 237 -16.81 -17.64 -9.77
C PRO A 237 -16.03 -18.67 -8.94
N LEU A 238 -15.97 -19.93 -9.39
CA LEU A 238 -15.22 -20.99 -8.70
C LEU A 238 -13.71 -20.75 -8.82
N HIS A 239 -13.23 -20.34 -9.99
CA HIS A 239 -11.84 -19.97 -10.26
C HIS A 239 -11.37 -18.84 -9.34
N TYR A 240 -12.10 -17.72 -9.29
CA TYR A 240 -11.74 -16.59 -8.43
C TYR A 240 -11.85 -16.95 -6.94
N THR A 241 -12.82 -17.77 -6.54
CA THR A 241 -12.94 -18.27 -5.17
C THR A 241 -11.73 -19.11 -4.77
N ALA A 242 -11.27 -20.02 -5.64
CA ALA A 242 -10.12 -20.85 -5.38
C ALA A 242 -8.83 -20.03 -5.20
N GLN A 243 -8.62 -19.01 -6.04
CA GLN A 243 -7.50 -18.07 -5.91
C GLN A 243 -7.54 -17.32 -4.57
N ARG A 244 -8.69 -16.75 -4.20
CA ARG A 244 -8.86 -16.03 -2.93
C ARG A 244 -8.63 -16.93 -1.73
N LYS A 245 -9.08 -18.19 -1.76
CA LYS A 245 -8.80 -19.17 -0.70
C LYS A 245 -7.30 -19.41 -0.53
N LYS A 246 -6.54 -19.56 -1.63
CA LYS A 246 -5.07 -19.72 -1.58
C LYS A 246 -4.39 -18.47 -1.01
N LEU A 247 -4.80 -17.28 -1.47
CA LEU A 247 -4.28 -16.00 -0.98
C LEU A 247 -4.54 -15.82 0.52
N VAL A 248 -5.77 -15.97 0.98
CA VAL A 248 -6.12 -15.82 2.40
C VAL A 248 -5.42 -16.89 3.26
N SER A 249 -5.29 -18.12 2.75
CA SER A 249 -4.50 -19.16 3.43
C SER A 249 -3.04 -18.74 3.60
N PHE A 250 -2.43 -18.17 2.56
CA PHE A 250 -1.06 -17.66 2.61
C PHE A 250 -0.89 -16.55 3.66
N LEU A 251 -1.80 -15.58 3.72
CA LEU A 251 -1.74 -14.49 4.70
C LEU A 251 -1.84 -14.96 6.16
N ARG A 252 -2.49 -16.12 6.39
CA ARG A 252 -2.64 -16.73 7.72
C ARG A 252 -1.49 -17.65 8.12
N ARG A 253 -0.51 -17.90 7.24
CA ARG A 253 0.64 -18.74 7.58
C ARG A 253 1.50 -18.05 8.63
N ARG A 254 2.06 -18.86 9.54
CA ARG A 254 3.07 -18.39 10.50
C ARG A 254 4.44 -18.21 9.85
N VAL A 255 4.85 -19.18 9.04
CA VAL A 255 6.11 -19.10 8.30
C VAL A 255 5.85 -18.42 6.95
N THR A 256 6.39 -17.23 6.77
CA THR A 256 6.20 -16.42 5.57
C THR A 256 7.29 -16.63 4.51
N ALA A 257 8.39 -17.28 4.91
CA ALA A 257 9.54 -17.51 4.05
C ALA A 257 9.46 -18.84 3.26
N GLU A 258 10.06 -18.87 2.08
CA GLU A 258 10.05 -19.98 1.12
C GLU A 258 11.40 -20.70 0.99
N THR A 259 12.51 -19.95 0.99
CA THR A 259 13.88 -20.48 0.94
C THR A 259 14.34 -20.93 2.31
N ASP A 260 15.31 -21.85 2.33
CA ASP A 260 15.79 -22.43 3.59
C ASP A 260 16.55 -21.42 4.44
N ARG A 261 17.29 -20.49 3.82
CA ARG A 261 17.93 -19.38 4.55
C ARG A 261 16.91 -18.33 5.00
N GLY A 262 15.88 -18.08 4.19
CA GLY A 262 14.76 -17.24 4.58
C GLY A 262 14.07 -17.72 5.85
N LYS A 263 13.75 -19.02 5.91
CA LYS A 263 13.09 -19.65 7.08
C LYS A 263 13.90 -19.58 8.37
N GLN A 264 15.22 -19.47 8.28
CA GLN A 264 16.11 -19.32 9.45
C GLN A 264 16.12 -17.89 10.01
N HIS A 265 15.68 -16.90 9.22
CA HIS A 265 15.66 -15.53 9.69
C HIS A 265 14.53 -15.31 10.71
N PRO A 266 14.75 -14.59 11.83
CA PRO A 266 13.73 -14.40 12.88
C PRO A 266 12.39 -13.86 12.34
N THR A 267 12.45 -12.94 11.37
CA THR A 267 11.25 -12.32 10.79
C THR A 267 10.40 -13.27 9.94
N ALA A 268 10.89 -14.48 9.63
CA ALA A 268 10.11 -15.47 8.88
C ALA A 268 8.92 -16.01 9.66
N THR A 269 8.93 -15.91 10.99
CA THR A 269 7.85 -16.38 11.87
C THR A 269 6.80 -15.32 12.17
N ILE A 270 7.04 -14.07 11.75
CA ILE A 270 6.11 -12.95 11.87
C ILE A 270 5.06 -13.09 10.78
N SER A 271 3.79 -13.18 11.18
CA SER A 271 2.65 -13.25 10.26
C SER A 271 2.63 -12.03 9.32
N TRP A 272 2.06 -12.19 8.13
CA TRP A 272 2.01 -11.10 7.14
C TRP A 272 1.40 -9.82 7.71
N ALA A 273 0.23 -9.94 8.37
CA ALA A 273 -0.47 -8.84 9.02
C ALA A 273 0.43 -8.00 9.94
N GLU A 274 1.37 -8.64 10.63
CA GLU A 274 2.27 -8.00 11.59
C GLU A 274 3.63 -7.63 10.98
N LYS A 275 3.88 -7.92 9.71
CA LYS A 275 5.12 -7.46 9.09
C LYS A 275 5.16 -5.94 9.02
N VAL A 276 6.35 -5.39 9.29
CA VAL A 276 6.63 -3.97 9.15
C VAL A 276 7.87 -3.80 8.30
N MET A 277 7.75 -3.01 7.22
CA MET A 277 8.82 -2.79 6.26
C MET A 277 9.18 -1.31 6.21
N SER A 278 10.42 -1.00 6.54
CA SER A 278 11.06 0.28 6.25
C SER A 278 12.31 0.02 5.40
N PRO A 279 12.21 0.23 4.06
CA PRO A 279 13.31 -0.08 3.15
C PRO A 279 14.60 0.65 3.54
N TYR A 280 15.71 -0.08 3.61
CA TYR A 280 17.01 0.50 3.89
C TYR A 280 18.04 0.07 2.85
N HIS A 281 19.03 0.92 2.61
CA HIS A 281 20.10 0.65 1.66
C HIS A 281 20.90 -0.59 2.08
N LEU A 282 20.88 -1.63 1.25
CA LEU A 282 21.69 -2.83 1.43
C LEU A 282 23.03 -2.68 0.68
N LEU A 283 22.97 -2.41 -0.62
CA LEU A 283 24.14 -2.19 -1.47
C LEU A 283 23.77 -1.44 -2.75
N PHE A 284 24.78 -0.95 -3.47
CA PHE A 284 24.63 -0.37 -4.81
C PHE A 284 25.12 -1.35 -5.88
N ARG A 285 24.37 -1.50 -6.97
CA ARG A 285 24.73 -2.30 -8.15
C ARG A 285 25.27 -1.40 -9.24
N GLU A 286 26.59 -1.45 -9.46
CA GLU A 286 27.24 -0.63 -10.50
C GLU A 286 26.82 -1.00 -11.93
N GLU A 287 26.47 -2.27 -12.17
CA GLU A 287 26.13 -2.81 -13.49
C GLU A 287 24.90 -2.17 -14.14
N ASP A 288 23.92 -1.76 -13.32
CA ASP A 288 22.64 -1.21 -13.76
C ASP A 288 22.30 0.11 -13.06
N GLY A 289 23.20 0.59 -12.20
CA GLY A 289 23.04 1.82 -11.44
C GLY A 289 21.91 1.79 -10.41
N ARG A 290 21.44 0.61 -9.99
CA ARG A 290 20.34 0.47 -9.04
C ARG A 290 20.82 0.28 -7.61
N VAL A 291 20.06 0.84 -6.68
CA VAL A 291 20.21 0.59 -5.25
C VAL A 291 19.39 -0.65 -4.89
N VAL A 292 19.99 -1.58 -4.16
CA VAL A 292 19.30 -2.69 -3.54
C VAL A 292 18.83 -2.27 -2.15
N LEU A 293 17.52 -2.28 -1.94
CA LEU A 293 16.87 -2.00 -0.68
C LEU A 293 16.46 -3.31 0.00
N ALA A 294 16.92 -3.51 1.23
CA ALA A 294 16.46 -4.59 2.09
C ALA A 294 15.13 -4.22 2.76
N LEU A 295 14.28 -5.22 3.00
CA LEU A 295 12.89 -5.05 3.44
C LEU A 295 12.59 -5.70 4.80
N ASP A 296 13.60 -6.18 5.53
CA ASP A 296 13.42 -6.96 6.77
C ASP A 296 13.31 -6.13 8.05
N LYS A 297 13.63 -4.84 8.03
CA LYS A 297 13.64 -4.00 9.23
C LYS A 297 12.40 -3.11 9.31
N PRO A 298 11.87 -2.84 10.52
CA PRO A 298 10.64 -2.07 10.71
C PRO A 298 10.85 -0.55 10.69
N GLY A 299 12.11 -0.06 10.73
CA GLY A 299 12.44 1.36 10.90
C GLY A 299 12.87 1.68 12.35
N PRO A 300 13.41 2.87 12.61
CA PRO A 300 13.87 3.27 13.95
C PRO A 300 12.73 3.38 14.97
N GLU A 301 11.49 3.64 14.54
CA GLU A 301 10.31 3.75 15.42
C GLU A 301 10.00 2.46 16.19
N LEU A 302 10.50 1.33 15.68
CA LEU A 302 10.25 -0.01 16.21
C LEU A 302 11.56 -0.75 16.47
N GLU A 303 12.67 -0.02 16.61
CA GLU A 303 13.96 -0.60 16.98
C GLU A 303 13.85 -1.31 18.34
N GLY A 304 14.39 -2.53 18.43
CA GLY A 304 14.30 -3.36 19.63
C GLY A 304 12.95 -4.07 19.85
N SER A 305 11.94 -3.83 19.01
CA SER A 305 10.69 -4.60 19.04
C SER A 305 10.85 -5.99 18.40
N ASP A 306 9.82 -6.83 18.54
CA ASP A 306 9.70 -8.13 17.87
C ASP A 306 9.19 -8.02 16.41
N ARG A 307 9.08 -6.79 15.89
CA ARG A 307 8.56 -6.50 14.54
C ARG A 307 9.66 -6.54 13.50
N GLY A 308 9.29 -6.94 12.29
CA GLY A 308 10.19 -6.97 11.14
C GLY A 308 9.46 -7.32 9.85
N GLY A 309 10.16 -7.20 8.74
CA GLY A 309 9.59 -7.28 7.40
C GLY A 309 9.94 -8.58 6.68
N ASP A 310 10.15 -8.49 5.37
CA ASP A 310 10.50 -9.62 4.52
C ASP A 310 12.02 -9.64 4.26
N TRP A 311 12.67 -10.67 4.78
CA TRP A 311 14.10 -10.88 4.55
C TRP A 311 14.39 -11.53 3.20
N GLU A 312 13.49 -12.33 2.65
CA GLU A 312 13.80 -13.10 1.44
C GLU A 312 13.91 -12.25 0.20
N ARG A 313 13.24 -11.10 0.18
CA ARG A 313 13.14 -10.25 -0.97
C ARG A 313 13.83 -8.93 -0.73
N VAL A 314 14.27 -8.34 -1.84
CA VAL A 314 14.85 -7.01 -1.91
C VAL A 314 14.18 -6.23 -3.03
N ALA A 315 14.15 -4.91 -2.91
CA ALA A 315 13.72 -4.02 -3.98
C ALA A 315 14.93 -3.39 -4.64
N LEU A 316 15.13 -3.62 -5.93
CA LEU A 316 16.10 -2.91 -6.75
C LEU A 316 15.42 -1.65 -7.26
N VAL A 317 16.06 -0.48 -7.08
CA VAL A 317 15.47 0.81 -7.40
C VAL A 317 16.50 1.72 -8.02
N LYS A 318 16.17 2.35 -9.14
CA LYS A 318 16.96 3.46 -9.68
C LYS A 318 16.45 4.77 -9.11
N PHE A 319 17.34 5.54 -8.51
CA PHE A 319 16.99 6.86 -7.99
C PHE A 319 17.44 7.95 -8.97
N GLY A 320 16.48 8.75 -9.44
CA GLY A 320 16.75 9.88 -10.33
C GLY A 320 16.05 11.16 -9.88
N ARG A 321 16.17 12.23 -10.68
CA ARG A 321 15.52 13.52 -10.39
C ARG A 321 13.99 13.44 -10.28
N GLY A 322 13.37 12.47 -10.97
CA GLY A 322 11.93 12.21 -10.90
C GLY A 322 11.49 11.32 -9.72
N GLY A 323 12.40 10.95 -8.83
CA GLY A 323 12.16 9.97 -7.77
C GLY A 323 12.59 8.55 -8.16
N PRO A 324 12.12 7.53 -7.42
CA PRO A 324 12.43 6.13 -7.70
C PRO A 324 11.74 5.63 -8.97
N SER A 325 12.49 4.92 -9.81
CA SER A 325 12.04 4.28 -11.05
C SER A 325 12.70 2.92 -11.23
N GLU A 326 12.31 2.19 -12.28
CA GLU A 326 12.88 0.87 -12.62
C GLU A 326 12.89 -0.10 -11.42
N VAL A 327 11.80 -0.06 -10.66
CA VAL A 327 11.65 -0.83 -9.43
C VAL A 327 11.47 -2.32 -9.78
N GLU A 328 12.22 -3.19 -9.13
CA GLU A 328 12.12 -4.64 -9.33
C GLU A 328 12.21 -5.36 -7.98
N ILE A 329 11.36 -6.37 -7.75
CA ILE A 329 11.48 -7.23 -6.56
C ILE A 329 12.14 -8.54 -6.95
N ARG A 330 13.24 -8.86 -6.27
CA ARG A 330 14.02 -10.09 -6.48
C ARG A 330 14.30 -10.80 -5.17
N MET A 331 14.70 -12.07 -5.28
CA MET A 331 15.19 -12.83 -4.13
C MET A 331 16.55 -12.25 -3.69
N ARG A 332 16.68 -11.98 -2.40
CA ARG A 332 17.90 -11.47 -1.77
C ARG A 332 19.11 -12.34 -2.11
N GLU A 333 18.93 -13.66 -2.04
CA GLU A 333 20.02 -14.61 -2.22
C GLU A 333 20.59 -14.58 -3.63
N GLU A 334 19.72 -14.48 -4.65
CA GLU A 334 20.11 -14.35 -6.05
C GLU A 334 20.90 -13.07 -6.28
N VAL A 335 20.36 -11.93 -5.82
CA VAL A 335 20.98 -10.61 -5.98
C VAL A 335 22.36 -10.56 -5.32
N LEU A 336 22.50 -11.15 -4.13
CA LEU A 336 23.78 -11.22 -3.42
C LEU A 336 24.74 -12.22 -4.04
N ALA A 337 24.26 -13.32 -4.63
CA ALA A 337 25.10 -14.27 -5.34
C ALA A 337 25.70 -13.66 -6.62
N GLU A 338 24.88 -12.96 -7.40
CA GLU A 338 25.34 -12.21 -8.58
C GLU A 338 26.43 -11.19 -8.23
N GLN A 339 26.25 -10.47 -7.10
CA GLN A 339 27.24 -9.48 -6.68
C GLN A 339 28.57 -10.12 -6.22
N ARG A 340 28.54 -11.32 -5.61
CA ARG A 340 29.75 -12.06 -5.21
C ARG A 340 30.47 -12.72 -6.36
N ALA A 341 29.75 -13.13 -7.41
CA ALA A 341 30.33 -13.80 -8.58
C ALA A 341 31.15 -12.86 -9.47
N LYS A 342 31.13 -11.55 -9.20
CA LYS A 342 31.94 -10.58 -9.92
C LYS A 342 33.40 -10.68 -9.46
N PRO A 343 34.36 -10.90 -10.38
CA PRO A 343 35.77 -10.78 -10.03
C PRO A 343 36.04 -9.35 -9.55
N ASP A 344 36.89 -9.19 -8.53
CA ASP A 344 37.32 -7.89 -8.03
C ASP A 344 37.75 -7.00 -9.21
N ALA A 345 36.95 -5.98 -9.51
CA ALA A 345 37.32 -4.92 -10.43
C ALA A 345 38.30 -3.98 -9.74
N ARG A 346 39.46 -4.51 -9.32
CA ARG A 346 40.64 -3.77 -8.90
C ARG A 346 41.87 -4.49 -9.44
N LEU A 347 42.23 -4.13 -10.68
CA LEU A 347 43.62 -4.10 -11.14
C LEU A 347 44.00 -2.63 -11.34
#